data_AF-A0A4Z1JFK4-F1
#
_entry.id   AF-A0A4Z1JFK4-F1
#
_cell.length_a   1.000
_cell.length_b   1.000
_cell.length_c   1.000
_cell.angle_alpha   90.00
_cell.angle_beta   90.00
_cell.angle_gamma   90.00
#
_symmetry.space_group_name_H-M   'P 1'
#
loop_
_entity.id
_entity.type
_entity.pdbx_description
1 polymer ?
#
loop_
_entity_poly.entity_id
_entity_poly.type
_entity_poly.pdbx_seq_one_letter_code
_entity_poly.pdbx_strand_id
1 'polypeptide(L)'
;MSSTKPTTKAATKATTKSKDKSDKSDKAKTHKLSLKGSSKLVAEFFQYSINTILFQRGVYPAEDFSAVKKYGLTMLVSSDDQVKAYIKKIMSQLDKWMVNGKITKLIVVITSKETGEDVERWQFDVEIFNKPSKKSSKSKSSTTPSTSENAPTEGEAPAPAPAPEKTEAEIQLEIQSIFRQITASVTFLP
;
A
#
# COMPACT_ATOMS: atom_id res chain seq x y z
N MET A 1 -20.45 14.04 -78.35
CA MET A 1 -20.54 12.85 -79.23
C MET A 1 -19.16 12.20 -79.30
N SER A 2 -19.12 10.88 -79.10
CA SER A 2 -18.04 9.90 -79.42
C SER A 2 -16.72 10.03 -78.63
N SER A 3 -16.44 9.19 -77.61
CA SER A 3 -15.97 7.78 -77.67
C SER A 3 -14.61 7.66 -78.36
N THR A 4 -13.53 7.19 -77.71
CA THR A 4 -13.16 5.76 -77.64
C THR A 4 -12.00 5.51 -76.65
N LYS A 5 -12.04 4.36 -75.96
CA LYS A 5 -10.97 3.74 -75.15
C LYS A 5 -10.44 2.49 -75.89
N PRO A 6 -9.20 2.05 -75.66
CA PRO A 6 -8.98 0.66 -75.20
C PRO A 6 -7.82 0.55 -74.18
N THR A 7 -7.98 -0.03 -72.97
CA THR A 7 -7.83 -1.45 -72.53
C THR A 7 -6.48 -2.14 -72.79
N THR A 8 -5.70 -2.36 -71.71
CA THR A 8 -4.92 -3.60 -71.49
C THR A 8 -4.80 -3.93 -69.98
N LYS A 9 -4.97 -5.21 -69.65
CA LYS A 9 -4.95 -5.89 -68.34
C LYS A 9 -3.56 -5.97 -67.70
N ALA A 10 -3.50 -6.00 -66.35
CA ALA A 10 -2.75 -7.02 -65.60
C ALA A 10 -3.29 -7.12 -64.16
N ALA A 11 -3.46 -8.36 -63.69
CA ALA A 11 -4.04 -8.74 -62.40
C ALA A 11 -3.00 -8.71 -61.26
N THR A 12 -3.44 -8.57 -60.00
CA THR A 12 -3.17 -9.52 -58.89
C THR A 12 -4.05 -9.16 -57.68
N LYS A 13 -4.61 -10.20 -57.08
CA LYS A 13 -5.54 -10.27 -55.94
C LYS A 13 -4.75 -10.30 -54.62
N ALA A 14 -5.11 -9.48 -53.64
CA ALA A 14 -4.86 -9.78 -52.23
C ALA A 14 -5.82 -8.98 -51.33
N THR A 15 -6.80 -9.69 -50.80
CA THR A 15 -7.72 -9.26 -49.75
C THR A 15 -6.99 -9.35 -48.41
N THR A 16 -6.83 -8.25 -47.68
CA THR A 16 -6.50 -8.34 -46.25
C THR A 16 -7.13 -7.20 -45.46
N LYS A 17 -8.31 -7.54 -44.93
CA LYS A 17 -8.91 -7.14 -43.65
C LYS A 17 -7.89 -6.49 -42.70
N SER A 18 -7.88 -5.15 -42.62
CA SER A 18 -7.13 -4.41 -41.61
C SER A 18 -7.78 -4.66 -40.25
N LYS A 19 -7.11 -5.52 -39.50
CA LYS A 19 -7.39 -5.95 -38.14
C LYS A 19 -7.20 -4.75 -37.21
N ASP A 20 -8.29 -4.39 -36.56
CA ASP A 20 -8.38 -3.71 -35.27
C ASP A 20 -7.15 -4.02 -34.39
N LYS A 21 -6.36 -2.97 -34.09
CA LYS A 21 -5.28 -3.01 -33.09
C LYS A 21 -4.77 -1.60 -32.80
N SER A 22 -5.37 -0.95 -31.80
CA SER A 22 -4.62 -0.19 -30.80
C SER A 22 -5.51 0.09 -29.60
N ASP A 23 -5.86 -0.97 -28.86
CA ASP A 23 -6.12 -0.83 -27.43
C ASP A 23 -4.78 -0.50 -26.77
N LYS A 24 -4.49 0.81 -26.74
CA LYS A 24 -3.33 1.37 -26.08
C LYS A 24 -3.76 1.57 -24.64
N SER A 25 -3.86 0.47 -23.90
CA SER A 25 -4.18 0.49 -22.48
C SER A 25 -3.24 1.47 -21.78
N ASP A 26 -3.81 2.51 -21.18
CA ASP A 26 -3.11 3.42 -20.28
C ASP A 26 -2.30 2.60 -19.29
N LYS A 27 -0.98 2.63 -19.45
CA LYS A 27 -0.06 1.95 -18.56
C LYS A 27 0.00 2.79 -17.28
N ALA A 28 -1.03 2.66 -16.44
CA ALA A 28 -1.19 3.42 -15.20
C ALA A 28 0.12 3.34 -14.40
N LYS A 29 0.78 4.48 -14.20
CA LYS A 29 1.96 4.63 -13.33
C LYS A 29 1.56 4.21 -11.91
N THR A 30 1.74 2.92 -11.64
CA THR A 30 1.31 2.29 -10.39
C THR A 30 2.52 1.93 -9.56
N HIS A 31 2.64 2.54 -8.39
CA HIS A 31 3.70 2.24 -7.43
C HIS A 31 3.15 1.23 -6.42
N LYS A 32 3.72 0.02 -6.35
CA LYS A 32 3.32 -1.01 -5.38
C LYS A 32 4.34 -1.08 -4.25
N LEU A 33 3.86 -0.96 -3.02
CA LEU A 33 4.66 -1.01 -1.79
C LEU A 33 4.04 -2.02 -0.83
N SER A 34 4.84 -2.88 -0.22
CA SER A 34 4.38 -3.84 0.79
C SER A 34 4.96 -3.46 2.16
N LEU A 35 4.14 -3.45 3.21
CA LEU A 35 4.61 -3.23 4.57
C LEU A 35 4.05 -4.30 5.52
N LYS A 36 4.93 -4.83 6.37
CA LYS A 36 4.57 -5.75 7.45
C LYS A 36 4.97 -5.17 8.80
N GLY A 37 4.06 -5.17 9.77
CA GLY A 37 4.37 -4.66 11.10
C GLY A 37 3.17 -4.57 12.04
N SER A 38 3.39 -3.98 13.22
CA SER A 38 2.31 -3.69 14.15
C SER A 38 1.40 -2.59 13.60
N SER A 39 0.11 -2.65 13.96
CA SER A 39 -0.90 -1.66 13.56
C SER A 39 -0.43 -0.21 13.78
N LYS A 40 0.24 0.05 14.91
CA LYS A 40 0.71 1.40 15.27
C LYS A 40 1.83 1.90 14.35
N LEU A 41 2.82 1.05 14.05
CA LEU A 41 3.93 1.43 13.17
C LEU A 41 3.45 1.64 11.73
N VAL A 42 2.55 0.77 11.26
CA VAL A 42 1.95 0.87 9.93
C VAL A 42 1.10 2.14 9.80
N ALA A 43 0.34 2.51 10.84
CA ALA A 43 -0.38 3.77 10.90
C ALA A 43 0.57 4.96 10.72
N GLU A 44 1.62 5.00 11.54
CA GLU A 44 2.56 6.11 11.53
C GLU A 44 3.27 6.21 10.18
N PHE A 45 3.67 5.09 9.60
CA PHE A 45 4.22 5.02 8.24
C PHE A 45 3.29 5.73 7.24
N PHE A 46 2.00 5.37 7.20
CA PHE A 46 1.07 5.97 6.23
C PHE A 46 0.92 7.47 6.39
N GLN A 47 0.90 7.98 7.62
CA GLN A 47 0.83 9.41 7.85
C GLN A 47 2.02 10.14 7.20
N TYR A 48 3.24 9.63 7.36
CA TYR A 48 4.42 10.21 6.75
C TYR A 48 4.49 9.96 5.24
N SER A 49 4.04 8.81 4.75
CA SER A 49 4.01 8.49 3.31
C SER A 49 3.08 9.42 2.55
N ILE A 50 1.88 9.70 3.08
CA ILE A 50 0.95 10.63 2.46
C ILE A 50 1.58 12.02 2.36
N ASN A 51 2.15 12.54 3.45
CA ASN A 51 2.81 13.85 3.42
C ASN A 51 4.00 13.89 2.44
N THR A 52 4.79 12.81 2.39
CA THR A 52 5.93 12.72 1.48
C THR A 52 5.48 12.74 0.02
N ILE A 53 4.41 12.01 -0.34
CA ILE A 53 3.87 12.01 -1.71
C ILE A 53 3.33 13.40 -2.07
N LEU A 54 2.57 14.04 -1.17
CA LEU A 54 2.03 15.38 -1.40
C LEU A 54 3.13 16.41 -1.67
N PHE A 55 4.23 16.35 -0.90
CA PHE A 55 5.38 17.22 -1.09
C PHE A 55 6.14 16.90 -2.39
N GLN A 56 6.57 15.65 -2.59
CA GLN A 56 7.43 15.27 -3.71
C GLN A 56 6.74 15.44 -5.07
N ARG A 57 5.42 15.35 -5.11
CA ARG A 57 4.63 15.58 -6.33
C ARG A 57 4.17 17.02 -6.50
N GLY A 58 4.52 17.92 -5.58
CA GLY A 58 4.15 19.33 -5.64
C GLY A 58 2.64 19.56 -5.62
N VAL A 59 1.88 18.66 -4.97
CA VAL A 59 0.42 18.82 -4.82
C VAL A 59 0.12 20.03 -3.94
N TYR A 60 1.01 20.28 -2.97
CA TYR A 60 1.02 21.48 -2.14
C TYR A 60 2.39 22.18 -2.26
N PRO A 61 2.44 23.51 -2.09
CA PRO A 61 3.68 24.28 -2.10
C PRO A 61 4.70 23.79 -1.05
N ALA A 62 5.99 23.95 -1.33
CA ALA A 62 7.06 23.44 -0.47
C ALA A 62 7.14 24.20 0.88
N GLU A 63 6.78 25.48 0.88
CA GLU A 63 6.69 26.34 2.05
C GLU A 63 5.62 25.90 3.07
N ASP A 64 4.63 25.13 2.61
CA ASP A 64 3.57 24.56 3.45
C ASP A 64 4.00 23.24 4.11
N PHE A 65 5.30 22.95 4.14
CA PHE A 65 5.86 21.78 4.82
C PHE A 65 6.97 22.16 5.79
N SER A 66 6.98 21.44 6.91
CA SER A 66 7.98 21.56 7.96
C SER A 66 8.75 20.26 8.12
N ALA A 67 10.05 20.39 8.38
CA ALA A 67 10.95 19.26 8.57
C ALA A 67 10.83 18.67 9.99
N VAL A 68 10.67 17.35 10.07
CA VAL A 68 10.60 16.57 11.32
C VAL A 68 11.54 15.38 11.21
N LYS A 69 12.34 15.13 12.25
CA LYS A 69 13.23 13.95 12.29
C LYS A 69 12.44 12.70 12.67
N LYS A 70 12.41 11.69 11.80
CA LYS A 70 11.76 10.40 12.06
C LYS A 70 12.44 9.28 11.27
N TYR A 71 12.54 8.07 11.85
CA TYR A 71 13.19 6.89 11.23
C TYR A 71 14.62 7.16 10.73
N GLY A 72 15.35 8.05 11.41
CA GLY A 72 16.69 8.49 10.98
C GLY A 72 16.69 9.31 9.69
N LEU A 73 15.55 9.87 9.26
CA LEU A 73 15.39 10.73 8.09
C LEU A 73 14.79 12.08 8.49
N THR A 74 15.02 13.08 7.66
CA THR A 74 14.27 14.34 7.69
C THR A 74 13.00 14.15 6.86
N MET A 75 11.89 13.94 7.55
CA MET A 75 10.57 13.80 6.95
C MET A 75 9.91 15.18 6.83
N LEU A 76 9.07 15.36 5.82
CA LEU A 76 8.29 16.59 5.64
C LEU A 76 6.83 16.34 6.02
N VAL A 77 6.27 17.26 6.78
CA VAL A 77 4.88 17.21 7.24
C VAL A 77 4.23 18.56 6.95
N SER A 78 3.02 18.54 6.40
CA SER A 78 2.30 19.75 6.08
C SER A 78 2.11 20.66 7.30
N SER A 79 2.28 21.96 7.13
CA SER A 79 2.00 23.02 8.10
C SER A 79 0.56 23.58 7.94
N ASP A 80 -0.12 23.29 6.83
CA ASP A 80 -1.51 23.69 6.58
C ASP A 80 -2.51 22.93 7.46
N ASP A 81 -3.39 23.66 8.14
CA ASP A 81 -4.32 23.09 9.11
C ASP A 81 -5.46 22.30 8.47
N GLN A 82 -5.89 22.67 7.26
CA GLN A 82 -6.93 21.93 6.54
C GLN A 82 -6.40 20.57 6.05
N VAL A 83 -5.18 20.54 5.51
CA VAL A 83 -4.49 19.32 5.08
C VAL A 83 -4.23 18.42 6.28
N LYS A 84 -3.69 18.96 7.38
CA LYS A 84 -3.52 18.20 8.63
C LYS A 84 -4.82 17.61 9.13
N ALA A 85 -5.90 18.38 9.15
CA ALA A 85 -7.20 17.90 9.61
C ALA A 85 -7.76 16.79 8.72
N TYR A 86 -7.60 16.92 7.40
CA TYR A 86 -8.02 15.92 6.43
C TYR A 86 -7.25 14.62 6.59
N ILE A 87 -5.91 14.68 6.64
CA ILE A 87 -5.05 13.51 6.87
C ILE A 87 -5.40 12.87 8.21
N LYS A 88 -5.57 13.65 9.29
CA LYS A 88 -5.96 13.14 10.61
C LYS A 88 -7.28 12.39 10.58
N LYS A 89 -8.28 12.86 9.83
CA LYS A 89 -9.56 12.17 9.66
C LYS A 89 -9.35 10.80 9.01
N ILE A 90 -8.57 10.72 7.94
CA ILE A 90 -8.23 9.44 7.28
C ILE A 90 -7.49 8.51 8.24
N MET A 91 -6.47 9.03 8.94
CA MET A 91 -5.68 8.24 9.90
C MET A 91 -6.54 7.67 11.02
N SER A 92 -7.54 8.41 11.51
CA SER A 92 -8.45 7.93 12.55
C SER A 92 -9.32 6.73 12.12
N GLN A 93 -9.66 6.65 10.82
CA GLN A 93 -10.41 5.52 10.26
C GLN A 93 -9.48 4.34 10.00
N LEU A 94 -8.31 4.63 9.41
CA LEU A 94 -7.30 3.66 9.08
C LEU A 94 -6.81 2.91 10.34
N ASP A 95 -6.56 3.62 11.45
CA ASP A 95 -6.19 3.00 12.73
C ASP A 95 -7.24 1.98 13.22
N LYS A 96 -8.53 2.35 13.19
CA LYS A 96 -9.63 1.43 13.54
C LYS A 96 -9.66 0.20 12.62
N TRP A 97 -9.39 0.36 11.33
CA TRP A 97 -9.35 -0.78 10.41
C TRP A 97 -8.15 -1.67 10.63
N MET A 98 -6.98 -1.09 10.94
CA MET A 98 -5.76 -1.86 11.21
C MET A 98 -5.88 -2.70 12.47
N VAL A 99 -6.36 -2.11 13.58
CA VAL A 99 -6.58 -2.84 14.84
C VAL A 99 -7.56 -4.00 14.66
N ASN A 100 -8.56 -3.83 13.80
CA ASN A 100 -9.56 -4.86 13.51
C ASN A 100 -9.15 -5.82 12.37
N GLY A 101 -7.97 -5.65 11.76
CA GLY A 101 -7.52 -6.46 10.62
C GLY A 101 -8.40 -6.33 9.37
N LYS A 102 -9.09 -5.19 9.19
CA LYS A 102 -10.05 -4.95 8.10
C LYS A 102 -9.45 -4.24 6.88
N ILE A 103 -8.19 -3.82 6.94
CA ILE A 103 -7.50 -3.16 5.84
C ILE A 103 -6.50 -4.12 5.19
N THR A 104 -6.58 -4.23 3.87
CA THR A 104 -5.67 -5.04 3.05
C THR A 104 -4.84 -4.18 2.10
N LYS A 105 -5.38 -3.02 1.70
CA LYS A 105 -4.73 -2.08 0.79
C LYS A 105 -5.08 -0.65 1.12
N LEU A 106 -4.12 0.26 0.96
CA LEU A 106 -4.34 1.71 0.90
C LEU A 106 -3.90 2.20 -0.49
N ILE A 107 -4.72 3.02 -1.15
CA ILE A 107 -4.40 3.57 -2.47
C ILE A 107 -4.49 5.09 -2.43
N VAL A 108 -3.41 5.78 -2.80
CA VAL A 108 -3.38 7.24 -3.00
C VAL A 108 -3.34 7.49 -4.49
N VAL A 109 -4.35 8.19 -5.00
CA VAL A 109 -4.46 8.56 -6.43
C VAL A 109 -4.19 10.05 -6.57
N ILE A 110 -3.35 10.40 -7.53
CA ILE A 110 -3.13 11.78 -7.95
C ILE A 110 -3.85 11.96 -9.28
N THR A 111 -4.78 12.90 -9.30
CA THR A 111 -5.63 13.18 -10.46
C THR A 111 -5.31 14.58 -10.97
N SER A 112 -5.23 14.74 -12.29
CA SER A 112 -5.06 16.05 -12.92
C SER A 112 -6.29 16.92 -12.65
N LYS A 113 -6.08 18.14 -12.16
CA LYS A 113 -7.18 19.08 -11.93
C LYS A 113 -7.82 19.55 -13.25
N GLU A 114 -7.03 19.59 -14.33
CA GLU A 114 -7.49 20.08 -15.63
C GLU A 114 -8.27 19.02 -16.40
N THR A 115 -7.77 17.79 -16.44
CA THR A 115 -8.36 16.70 -17.23
C THR A 115 -9.26 15.77 -16.43
N GLY A 116 -9.11 15.73 -15.10
CA GLY A 116 -9.81 14.77 -14.24
C GLY A 116 -9.29 13.34 -14.35
N GLU A 117 -8.18 13.11 -15.06
CA GLU A 117 -7.60 11.79 -15.27
C GLU A 117 -6.62 11.40 -14.17
N ASP A 118 -6.57 10.10 -13.86
CA ASP A 118 -5.60 9.52 -12.92
C ASP A 118 -4.19 9.58 -13.51
N VAL A 119 -3.35 10.45 -12.93
CA VAL A 119 -1.95 10.63 -13.36
C VAL A 119 -1.04 9.61 -12.67
N GLU A 120 -1.27 9.37 -11.38
CA GLU A 120 -0.46 8.44 -10.57
C GLU A 120 -1.29 7.68 -9.54
N ARG A 121 -0.89 6.44 -9.29
CA ARG A 121 -1.55 5.56 -8.32
C ARG A 121 -0.53 4.87 -7.41
N TRP A 122 -0.50 5.28 -6.16
CA TRP A 122 0.35 4.68 -5.13
C TRP A 122 -0.46 3.63 -4.36
N GLN A 123 -0.14 2.36 -4.57
CA GLN A 123 -0.79 1.21 -3.92
C GLN A 123 0.10 0.64 -2.83
N PHE A 124 -0.42 0.60 -1.61
CA PHE A 124 0.22 0.01 -0.47
C PHE A 124 -0.53 -1.26 -0.07
N ASP A 125 0.11 -2.41 -0.21
CA ASP A 125 -0.38 -3.69 0.27
C ASP A 125 0.00 -3.84 1.74
N VAL A 126 -0.98 -4.15 2.59
CA VAL A 126 -0.85 -4.14 4.05
C VAL A 126 -1.00 -5.55 4.58
N GLU A 127 0.03 -6.02 5.27
CA GLU A 127 -0.02 -7.26 6.04
C GLU A 127 0.18 -6.95 7.53
N ILE A 128 -0.90 -7.10 8.31
CA ILE A 128 -0.87 -6.82 9.75
C ILE A 128 -0.72 -8.14 10.50
N PHE A 129 0.35 -8.25 11.27
CA PHE A 129 0.53 -9.35 12.21
C PHE A 129 -0.23 -9.04 13.50
N ASN A 130 -1.55 -9.09 13.45
CA ASN A 130 -2.34 -9.18 14.68
C ASN A 130 -2.34 -10.65 15.10
N LYS A 131 -1.56 -11.01 16.12
CA LYS A 131 -1.94 -12.16 16.95
C LYS A 131 -3.19 -11.71 17.72
N PRO A 132 -4.40 -12.21 17.44
CA PRO A 132 -5.41 -12.19 18.47
C PRO A 132 -4.84 -13.10 19.57
N SER A 133 -4.35 -12.51 20.65
CA SER A 133 -4.29 -13.25 21.90
C SER A 133 -5.73 -13.64 22.20
N LYS A 134 -6.12 -14.87 21.81
CA LYS A 134 -7.22 -15.57 22.47
C LYS A 134 -6.78 -15.70 23.92
N LYS A 135 -6.99 -14.63 24.72
CA LYS A 135 -7.07 -14.75 26.16
C LYS A 135 -8.23 -15.71 26.40
N SER A 136 -7.87 -16.94 26.72
CA SER A 136 -8.74 -17.88 27.40
C SER A 136 -9.42 -17.12 28.54
N SER A 137 -10.71 -16.87 28.38
CA SER A 137 -11.59 -16.50 29.48
C SER A 137 -11.71 -17.72 30.40
N LYS A 138 -10.67 -17.96 31.20
CA LYS A 138 -10.71 -18.82 32.38
C LYS A 138 -11.49 -18.04 33.44
N SER A 139 -12.82 -18.07 33.32
CA SER A 139 -13.71 -17.69 34.42
C SER A 139 -13.57 -18.74 35.51
N LYS A 140 -12.86 -18.35 36.56
CA LYS A 140 -12.69 -19.05 37.83
C LYS A 140 -13.97 -18.89 38.65
N SER A 141 -14.71 -19.99 38.87
CA SER A 141 -15.67 -20.13 39.97
C SER A 141 -16.03 -21.60 40.17
N SER A 142 -15.53 -22.19 41.26
CA SER A 142 -16.31 -22.97 42.24
C SER A 142 -15.40 -23.92 43.02
N THR A 143 -15.39 -23.71 44.33
CA THR A 143 -14.67 -24.40 45.40
C THR A 143 -15.22 -25.81 45.67
N THR A 144 -14.38 -26.84 45.75
CA THR A 144 -14.32 -27.87 46.83
C THR A 144 -13.21 -28.90 46.58
N PRO A 145 -12.50 -29.40 47.62
CA PRO A 145 -11.39 -30.35 47.47
C PRO A 145 -11.85 -31.81 47.64
N SER A 146 -11.33 -32.74 46.83
CA SER A 146 -11.39 -34.18 47.08
C SER A 146 -10.20 -34.89 46.41
N THR A 147 -9.28 -35.31 47.28
CA THR A 147 -8.49 -36.56 47.35
C THR A 147 -8.09 -37.37 46.10
N SER A 148 -6.82 -37.83 46.14
CA SER A 148 -6.22 -39.06 45.57
C SER A 148 -5.41 -39.00 44.25
N GLU A 149 -4.08 -38.95 44.43
CA GLU A 149 -3.01 -39.86 43.97
C GLU A 149 -2.84 -40.31 42.48
N ASN A 150 -1.62 -39.99 41.97
CA ASN A 150 -0.66 -40.82 41.19
C ASN A 150 -0.50 -40.66 39.65
N ALA A 151 0.80 -40.58 39.28
CA ALA A 151 1.52 -40.89 38.03
C ALA A 151 1.70 -39.84 36.90
N PRO A 152 2.95 -39.60 36.43
CA PRO A 152 3.28 -38.74 35.29
C PRO A 152 3.34 -39.54 33.97
N THR A 153 2.82 -38.98 32.88
CA THR A 153 3.04 -39.50 31.52
C THR A 153 3.69 -38.43 30.65
N GLU A 154 4.91 -38.77 30.21
CA GLU A 154 5.68 -38.13 29.15
C GLU A 154 5.01 -38.30 27.78
N GLY A 155 5.27 -37.36 26.86
CA GLY A 155 5.10 -37.58 25.43
C GLY A 155 4.12 -36.64 24.75
N GLU A 156 4.44 -35.35 24.64
CA GLU A 156 3.82 -34.48 23.64
C GLU A 156 4.93 -33.81 22.81
N ALA A 157 4.94 -34.12 21.52
CA ALA A 157 5.89 -33.64 20.53
C ALA A 157 5.93 -32.09 20.51
N PRO A 158 7.09 -31.47 20.23
CA PRO A 158 7.20 -30.02 20.22
C PRO A 158 6.34 -29.46 19.07
N ALA A 159 5.35 -28.64 19.45
CA ALA A 159 4.56 -27.83 18.54
C ALA A 159 5.48 -27.01 17.60
N PRO A 160 5.07 -26.75 16.34
CA PRO A 160 5.90 -26.04 15.38
C PRO A 160 6.23 -24.64 15.92
N ALA A 161 7.52 -24.33 15.96
CA ALA A 161 8.06 -23.06 16.42
C ALA A 161 7.32 -21.88 15.76
N PRO A 162 6.94 -20.82 16.51
CA PRO A 162 6.40 -19.62 15.92
C PRO A 162 7.47 -18.98 15.03
N ALA A 163 7.10 -18.64 13.80
CA ALA A 163 7.96 -17.90 12.88
C ALA A 163 8.52 -16.64 13.57
N PRO A 164 9.79 -16.27 13.32
CA PRO A 164 10.42 -15.14 14.00
C PRO A 164 9.67 -13.85 13.67
N GLU A 165 9.09 -13.22 14.71
CA GLU A 165 8.52 -11.88 14.61
C GLU A 165 9.67 -10.90 14.39
N LYS A 166 9.69 -10.22 13.23
CA LYS A 166 10.68 -9.16 12.93
C LYS A 166 10.70 -8.14 14.08
N THR A 167 11.89 -7.71 14.49
CA THR A 167 12.05 -6.71 15.54
C THR A 167 11.55 -5.34 15.09
N GLU A 168 11.15 -4.49 16.04
CA GLU A 168 10.71 -3.12 15.73
C GLU A 168 11.81 -2.33 15.00
N ALA A 169 13.08 -2.54 15.36
CA ALA A 169 14.22 -1.90 14.71
C ALA A 169 14.35 -2.30 13.23
N GLU A 170 14.18 -3.58 12.90
CA GLU A 170 14.18 -4.04 11.51
C GLU A 170 13.02 -3.44 10.71
N ILE A 171 11.84 -3.34 11.32
CA ILE A 171 10.68 -2.70 10.68
C ILE A 171 10.94 -1.22 10.43
N GLN A 172 11.58 -0.51 11.38
CA GLN A 172 11.95 0.90 11.19
C GLN A 172 12.97 1.08 10.05
N LEU A 173 13.93 0.17 9.90
CA LEU A 173 14.89 0.17 8.79
C LEU A 173 14.19 -0.13 7.45
N GLU A 174 13.23 -1.05 7.43
CA GLU A 174 12.40 -1.33 6.25
C GLU A 174 11.59 -0.09 5.85
N ILE A 175 10.94 0.56 6.82
CA ILE A 175 10.24 1.84 6.63
C ILE A 175 11.19 2.91 6.07
N GLN A 176 12.40 3.03 6.63
CA GLN A 176 13.40 3.97 6.15
C GLN A 176 13.75 3.71 4.68
N SER A 177 13.96 2.45 4.32
CA SER A 177 14.25 2.03 2.95
C SER A 177 13.09 2.39 2.01
N ILE A 178 11.85 2.16 2.44
CA ILE A 178 10.65 2.52 1.65
C ILE A 178 10.57 4.03 1.44
N PHE A 179 10.85 4.87 2.44
CA PHE A 179 10.86 6.32 2.24
C PHE A 179 11.92 6.80 1.25
N ARG A 180 13.11 6.19 1.28
CA ARG A 180 14.15 6.44 0.29
C ARG A 180 13.70 6.01 -1.10
N GLN A 181 13.04 4.86 -1.21
CA GLN A 181 12.49 4.37 -2.47
C GLN A 181 11.39 5.29 -3.02
N ILE A 182 10.46 5.78 -2.19
CA ILE A 182 9.42 6.74 -2.61
C ILE A 182 10.09 7.98 -3.20
N THR A 183 11.03 8.57 -2.46
CA THR A 183 11.74 9.78 -2.89
C THR A 183 12.55 9.56 -4.17
N ALA A 184 13.27 8.45 -4.27
CA ALA A 184 14.02 8.10 -5.47
C ALA A 184 13.11 7.80 -6.66
N SER A 185 11.96 7.15 -6.44
CA SER A 185 11.05 6.82 -7.55
C SER A 185 10.49 8.06 -8.22
N VAL A 186 10.29 9.16 -7.47
CA VAL A 186 9.83 10.44 -8.02
C VAL A 186 10.81 11.03 -9.02
N THR A 187 12.13 10.87 -8.83
CA THR A 187 13.13 11.38 -9.78
C THR A 187 13.13 10.64 -11.12
N PHE A 188 12.49 9.48 -11.21
CA PHE A 188 12.36 8.70 -12.44
C PHE A 188 10.97 8.82 -13.09
N LEU A 189 10.09 9.67 -12.56
CA LEU A 189 8.79 9.94 -13.15
C LEU A 189 8.85 11.20 -14.03
N PRO A 190 8.34 11.14 -15.28
CA PRO A 190 8.16 12.32 -16.10
C PRO A 190 7.04 13.21 -15.56
#